data_AF-A0AAJ0PZQ3-F1
#
_entry.id   AF-A0AAJ0PZQ3-F1
#
_cell.length_a   1.000
_cell.length_b   1.000
_cell.length_c   1.000
_cell.angle_alpha   90.00
_cell.angle_beta   90.00
_cell.angle_gamma   90.00
#
_symmetry.space_group_name_H-M   'P 1'
#
loop_
_entity.id
_entity.type
_entity.pdbx_description
1 polymer ?
#
loop_
_entity_poly.entity_id
_entity_poly.type
_entity_poly.pdbx_seq_one_letter_code
_entity_poly.pdbx_strand_id
1 'polypeptide(L)'
;MLDDKERELRNSKRRALALLLAAAGVFAATLFAPRGFWIDGVKAIAEASMVGALADWFAVVALFRRVPIPFVSRHTEIIPQNKEKIADNLAAFVQEKFLDPASIVALIKRHDPAARLAQWLATPRNAHVLGGYATRLVAFGLDMTDDARIQSFVKDAFHAALDRIDLSRSAGAILDTLTKDGRHQALLDDGIAQIVGFLRDPDNRASIATYIVDWLKYQFPKMEKLLPTSWLGEHGAELISNVVTRVLTQIAEDPEHRLRRSFDDAAARLVVRLKRDPAFIEKGEEIKRYLRDGDVFNRYVKDMWDQLRAWLKADLARDDSVVHQRATALGGWLGERLAQSPQLRDSMNEHVERAASEMAPEFAEFLTRHISDTVKNWDAREMSRQIELNIGKDLQYIRINGTLVGGLIGLGLYAVSSLARWAGALPF
;
A
#
# COMPACT_ATOMS: atom_id res chain seq x y z
N MET A 1 27.38 -22.52 -10.88
CA MET A 1 27.85 -21.69 -9.75
C MET A 1 28.04 -22.48 -8.46
N LEU A 2 27.06 -23.27 -8.01
CA LEU A 2 27.19 -24.08 -6.77
C LEU A 2 28.28 -25.17 -6.88
N ASP A 3 28.31 -25.94 -7.97
CA ASP A 3 29.32 -26.99 -8.21
C ASP A 3 30.76 -26.46 -8.21
N ASP A 4 30.94 -25.20 -8.60
CA ASP A 4 32.26 -24.57 -8.67
C ASP A 4 32.77 -24.25 -7.26
N LYS A 5 31.90 -23.69 -6.39
CA LYS A 5 32.20 -23.45 -4.98
C LYS A 5 32.50 -24.73 -4.21
N GLU A 6 31.75 -25.80 -4.46
CA GLU A 6 32.02 -27.11 -3.84
C GLU A 6 33.39 -27.67 -4.25
N ARG A 7 33.75 -27.55 -5.54
CA ARG A 7 35.06 -27.97 -6.04
C ARG A 7 36.19 -27.13 -5.45
N GLU A 8 36.04 -25.81 -5.38
CA GLU A 8 37.03 -24.92 -4.78
C GLU A 8 37.27 -25.24 -3.30
N LEU A 9 36.19 -25.40 -2.52
CA LEU A 9 36.27 -25.75 -1.10
C LEU A 9 36.99 -27.09 -0.92
N ARG A 10 36.65 -28.10 -1.73
CA ARG A 10 37.29 -29.42 -1.68
C ARG A 10 38.79 -29.34 -1.98
N ASN A 11 39.18 -28.57 -2.99
CA ASN A 11 40.58 -28.39 -3.35
C ASN A 11 41.36 -27.67 -2.24
N SER A 12 40.77 -26.64 -1.63
CA SER A 12 41.39 -25.91 -0.52
C SER A 12 41.58 -26.80 0.71
N LYS A 13 40.55 -27.59 1.09
CA LYS A 13 40.64 -28.59 2.16
C LYS A 13 41.74 -29.62 1.91
N ARG A 14 41.89 -30.09 0.67
CA ARG A 14 42.96 -31.03 0.27
C ARG A 14 44.35 -30.41 0.43
N ARG A 15 44.55 -29.15 0.04
CA ARG A 15 45.84 -28.45 0.19
C ARG A 15 46.22 -28.28 1.66
N ALA A 16 45.30 -27.81 2.48
CA ALA A 16 45.54 -27.65 3.92
C ALA A 16 45.81 -29.00 4.61
N LEU A 17 45.11 -30.07 4.21
CA LEU A 17 45.39 -31.42 4.70
C LEU A 17 46.76 -31.94 4.24
N ALA A 18 47.13 -31.72 2.97
CA ALA A 18 48.42 -32.15 2.44
C ALA A 18 49.60 -31.51 3.17
N LEU A 19 49.50 -30.21 3.50
CA LEU A 19 50.50 -29.51 4.29
C LEU A 19 50.62 -30.06 5.71
N LEU A 20 49.50 -30.37 6.38
CA LEU A 20 49.52 -31.03 7.69
C LEU A 20 50.20 -32.40 7.61
N LEU A 21 49.86 -33.22 6.61
CA LEU A 21 50.46 -34.54 6.41
C LEU A 21 51.96 -34.44 6.09
N ALA A 22 52.37 -33.43 5.32
CA ALA A 22 53.79 -33.17 5.05
C ALA A 22 54.54 -32.80 6.34
N ALA A 23 54.01 -31.90 7.16
CA ALA A 23 54.60 -31.54 8.45
C ALA A 23 54.69 -32.75 9.39
N ALA A 24 53.64 -33.57 9.47
CA ALA A 24 53.63 -34.82 10.24
C ALA A 24 54.66 -35.84 9.72
N GLY A 25 54.80 -35.97 8.40
CA GLY A 25 55.81 -36.83 7.78
C GLY A 25 57.25 -36.38 8.07
N VAL A 26 57.51 -35.06 8.01
CA VAL A 26 58.81 -34.49 8.41
C VAL A 26 59.08 -34.76 9.89
N PHE A 27 58.10 -34.53 10.77
CA PHE A 27 58.23 -34.83 12.20
C PHE A 27 58.54 -36.32 12.43
N ALA A 28 57.80 -37.23 11.79
CA ALA A 28 58.04 -38.67 11.90
C ALA A 28 59.44 -39.07 11.41
N ALA A 29 59.90 -38.52 10.28
CA ALA A 29 61.24 -38.78 9.76
C ALA A 29 62.33 -38.33 10.74
N THR A 30 62.15 -37.18 11.42
CA THR A 30 63.11 -36.71 12.44
C THR A 30 63.19 -37.62 13.68
N LEU A 31 62.19 -38.47 13.94
CA LEU A 31 62.26 -39.42 15.06
C LEU A 31 63.24 -40.57 14.81
N PHE A 32 63.49 -40.92 13.54
CA PHE A 32 64.41 -42.01 13.15
C PHE A 32 65.79 -41.51 12.72
N ALA A 33 65.98 -40.19 12.61
CA ALA A 33 67.24 -39.59 12.22
C ALA A 33 68.21 -39.41 13.41
N PRO A 34 69.54 -39.43 13.19
CA PRO A 34 70.52 -39.16 14.24
C PRO A 34 70.30 -37.77 14.85
N ARG A 35 70.49 -37.63 16.17
CA ARG A 35 70.34 -36.32 16.84
C ARG A 35 71.45 -35.37 16.39
N GLY A 36 71.06 -34.13 16.09
CA GLY A 36 71.97 -33.06 15.69
C GLY A 36 71.26 -31.71 15.62
N PHE A 37 72.00 -30.61 15.72
CA PHE A 37 71.47 -29.25 15.78
C PHE A 37 70.43 -28.95 14.66
N TRP A 38 70.76 -29.30 13.42
CA TRP A 38 69.85 -29.09 12.29
C TRP A 38 68.61 -29.97 12.33
N ILE A 39 68.75 -31.23 12.78
CA ILE A 39 67.65 -32.20 12.84
C ILE A 39 66.67 -31.84 13.97
N ASP A 40 67.19 -31.40 15.11
CA ASP A 40 66.37 -30.92 16.22
C ASP A 40 65.64 -29.61 15.87
N GLY A 41 66.27 -28.73 15.08
CA GLY A 41 65.62 -27.53 14.55
C GLY A 41 64.47 -27.84 13.60
N VAL A 42 64.69 -28.76 12.64
CA VAL A 42 63.63 -29.23 11.73
C VAL A 42 62.50 -29.93 12.49
N LYS A 43 62.83 -30.72 13.51
CA LYS A 43 61.85 -31.34 14.40
C LYS A 43 60.98 -30.29 15.10
N ALA A 44 61.58 -29.25 15.67
CA ALA A 44 60.84 -28.18 16.37
C ALA A 44 59.93 -27.39 15.41
N ILE A 45 60.40 -27.12 14.18
CA ILE A 45 59.57 -26.52 13.12
C ILE A 45 58.38 -27.43 12.79
N ALA A 46 58.64 -28.71 12.53
CA ALA A 46 57.61 -29.66 12.12
C ALA A 46 56.56 -29.90 13.22
N GLU A 47 57.01 -30.01 14.48
CA GLU A 47 56.16 -30.14 15.66
C GLU A 47 55.25 -28.92 15.82
N ALA A 48 55.82 -27.72 15.81
CA ALA A 48 55.05 -26.49 15.97
C ALA A 48 54.13 -26.21 14.77
N SER A 49 54.56 -26.54 13.54
CA SER A 49 53.72 -26.47 12.33
C SER A 49 52.52 -27.40 12.43
N MET A 50 52.72 -28.63 12.92
CA MET A 50 51.66 -29.62 13.10
C MET A 50 50.66 -29.17 14.17
N VAL A 51 51.13 -28.66 15.31
CA VAL A 51 50.28 -28.16 16.39
C VAL A 51 49.44 -26.97 15.90
N GLY A 52 50.04 -25.99 15.20
CA GLY A 52 49.31 -24.85 14.63
C GLY A 52 48.24 -25.28 13.61
N ALA A 53 48.60 -26.19 12.70
CA ALA A 53 47.69 -26.73 11.71
C ALA A 53 46.51 -27.54 12.31
N LEU A 54 46.72 -28.23 13.44
CA LEU A 54 45.68 -28.96 14.17
C LEU A 54 44.78 -28.04 14.99
N ALA A 55 45.33 -27.00 15.62
CA ALA A 55 44.57 -26.02 16.37
C ALA A 55 43.58 -25.26 15.46
N ASP A 56 44.06 -24.78 14.30
CA ASP A 56 43.20 -24.10 13.32
C ASP A 56 42.20 -25.06 12.66
N TRP A 57 42.59 -26.32 12.43
CA TRP A 57 41.64 -27.33 11.97
C TRP A 57 40.49 -27.50 12.96
N PHE A 58 40.82 -27.61 14.25
CA PHE A 58 39.81 -27.73 15.30
C PHE A 58 38.89 -26.50 15.32
N ALA A 59 39.44 -25.28 15.28
CA ALA A 59 38.66 -24.05 15.29
C ALA A 59 37.71 -23.94 14.09
N VAL A 60 38.19 -24.23 12.87
CA VAL A 60 37.37 -24.15 11.66
C VAL A 60 36.28 -25.23 11.65
N VAL A 61 36.60 -26.47 12.05
CA VAL A 61 35.59 -27.55 12.10
C VAL A 61 34.56 -27.27 13.19
N ALA A 62 34.99 -26.78 14.36
CA ALA A 62 34.09 -26.43 15.47
C ALA A 62 33.11 -25.31 15.10
N LEU A 63 33.40 -24.47 14.11
CA LEU A 63 32.47 -23.46 13.62
C LEU A 63 31.23 -24.10 12.94
N PHE A 64 31.42 -25.19 12.20
CA PHE A 64 30.39 -25.76 11.31
C PHE A 64 29.85 -27.13 11.73
N ARG A 65 30.63 -27.96 12.43
CA ARG A 65 30.30 -29.38 12.70
C ARG A 65 30.65 -29.79 14.12
N ARG A 66 29.93 -30.79 14.63
CA ARG A 66 30.22 -31.36 15.95
C ARG A 66 31.54 -32.12 15.93
N VAL A 67 32.45 -31.77 16.82
CA VAL A 67 33.71 -32.48 16.99
C VAL A 67 33.54 -33.52 18.11
N PRO A 68 33.74 -34.83 17.85
CA PRO A 68 33.46 -35.90 18.81
C PRO A 68 34.60 -36.08 19.84
N ILE A 69 35.03 -34.99 20.49
CA ILE A 69 36.01 -35.03 21.58
C ILE A 69 35.25 -34.82 22.91
N PRO A 70 35.41 -35.73 23.91
CA PRO A 70 34.84 -35.55 25.24
C PRO A 70 35.22 -34.18 25.84
N PHE A 71 34.30 -33.54 26.56
CA PHE A 71 34.42 -32.17 27.15
C PHE A 71 34.41 -31.00 26.15
N VAL A 72 35.07 -31.12 25.00
CA VAL A 72 35.19 -30.04 24.01
C VAL A 72 33.96 -29.93 23.10
N SER A 73 33.25 -31.05 22.88
CA SER A 73 32.06 -31.11 22.00
C SER A 73 30.89 -30.20 22.40
N ARG A 74 30.85 -29.67 23.64
CA ARG A 74 29.78 -28.77 24.11
C ARG A 74 29.79 -27.40 23.41
N HIS A 75 30.96 -26.91 22.96
CA HIS A 75 31.13 -25.60 22.33
C HIS A 75 31.56 -25.72 20.85
N THR A 76 31.04 -26.72 20.16
CA THR A 76 31.24 -26.93 18.71
C THR A 76 29.90 -26.73 17.99
N GLU A 77 29.91 -26.61 16.66
CA GLU A 77 28.73 -26.20 15.88
C GLU A 77 28.27 -24.77 16.20
N ILE A 78 29.23 -23.84 16.33
CA ILE A 78 28.94 -22.45 16.71
C ILE A 78 27.89 -21.81 15.79
N ILE A 79 28.02 -21.96 14.46
CA ILE A 79 27.06 -21.38 13.51
C ILE A 79 25.68 -22.03 13.64
N PRO A 80 25.53 -23.38 13.57
CA PRO A 80 24.24 -24.03 13.79
C PRO A 80 23.57 -23.66 15.13
N GLN A 81 24.33 -23.62 16.22
CA GLN A 81 23.81 -23.34 17.56
C GLN A 81 23.39 -21.87 17.76
N ASN A 82 24.03 -20.93 17.06
CA ASN A 82 23.70 -19.50 17.16
C ASN A 82 22.78 -19.03 16.02
N LYS A 83 22.11 -19.94 15.28
CA LYS A 83 21.19 -19.58 14.19
C LYS A 83 20.19 -18.50 14.59
N GLU A 84 19.54 -18.65 15.74
CA GLU A 84 18.52 -17.70 16.19
C GLU A 84 19.10 -16.30 16.44
N LYS A 85 20.27 -16.22 17.07
CA LYS A 85 20.97 -14.93 17.27
C LYS A 85 21.40 -14.31 15.94
N ILE A 86 21.86 -15.12 14.99
CA ILE A 86 22.20 -14.64 13.65
C ILE A 86 20.97 -14.08 12.95
N ALA A 87 19.81 -14.75 13.08
CA ALA A 87 18.54 -14.29 12.53
C ALA A 87 18.13 -12.93 13.10
N ASP A 88 18.15 -12.79 14.43
CA ASP A 88 17.77 -11.54 15.10
C ASP A 88 18.73 -10.39 14.77
N ASN A 89 20.04 -10.65 14.76
CA ASN A 89 21.03 -9.64 14.40
C ASN A 89 20.93 -9.22 12.93
N LEU A 90 20.67 -10.15 12.02
CA LEU A 90 20.47 -9.84 10.61
C LEU A 90 19.21 -8.99 10.41
N ALA A 91 18.12 -9.34 11.08
CA ALA A 91 16.88 -8.58 11.03
C ALA A 91 17.07 -7.15 11.55
N ALA A 92 17.71 -7.00 12.72
CA ALA A 92 18.05 -5.68 13.27
C ALA A 92 18.95 -4.87 12.34
N PHE A 93 19.96 -5.50 11.73
CA PHE A 93 20.83 -4.86 10.76
C PHE A 93 20.06 -4.36 9.52
N VAL A 94 19.12 -5.15 8.99
CA VAL A 94 18.29 -4.73 7.86
C VAL A 94 17.40 -3.55 8.25
N GLN A 95 16.81 -3.60 9.44
CA GLN A 95 15.99 -2.51 9.96
C GLN A 95 16.77 -1.20 10.06
N GLU A 96 17.93 -1.22 10.72
CA GLU A 96 18.74 -0.03 10.99
C GLU A 96 19.42 0.55 9.75
N LYS A 97 19.76 -0.27 8.76
CA LYS A 97 20.54 0.16 7.59
C LYS A 97 19.74 0.39 6.33
N PHE A 98 18.59 -0.27 6.18
CA PHE A 98 17.82 -0.25 4.94
C PHE A 98 16.37 0.21 5.13
N LEU A 99 15.81 0.07 6.34
CA LEU A 99 14.41 0.36 6.62
C LEU A 99 14.23 1.47 7.64
N ASP A 100 15.25 2.28 7.90
CA ASP A 100 15.07 3.45 8.74
C ASP A 100 14.12 4.44 8.04
N PRO A 101 13.14 5.03 8.75
CA PRO A 101 12.13 5.88 8.14
C PRO A 101 12.72 7.05 7.34
N ALA A 102 13.85 7.61 7.79
CA ALA A 102 14.50 8.73 7.12
C ALA A 102 15.07 8.32 5.75
N SER A 103 15.72 7.16 5.65
CA SER A 103 16.22 6.62 4.38
C SER A 103 15.08 6.25 3.43
N ILE A 104 13.97 5.69 3.92
CA ILE A 104 12.80 5.38 3.07
C ILE A 104 12.23 6.67 2.48
N VAL A 105 12.01 7.71 3.31
CA VAL A 105 11.52 9.00 2.83
C VAL A 105 12.50 9.66 1.86
N ALA A 106 13.80 9.64 2.16
CA ALA A 106 14.83 10.17 1.28
C ALA A 106 14.86 9.43 -0.07
N LEU A 107 14.66 8.11 -0.06
CA LEU A 107 14.58 7.29 -1.27
C LEU A 107 13.36 7.66 -2.12
N ILE A 108 12.20 7.85 -1.49
CA ILE A 108 10.97 8.29 -2.16
C ILE A 108 11.17 9.67 -2.80
N LYS A 109 11.68 10.64 -2.04
CA LYS A 109 12.00 11.99 -2.55
C LYS A 109 12.91 11.95 -3.77
N ARG A 110 13.98 11.15 -3.70
CA ARG A 110 14.96 11.05 -4.79
C ARG A 110 14.36 10.54 -6.10
N HIS A 111 13.31 9.74 -6.04
CA HIS A 111 12.74 9.07 -7.20
C HIS A 111 11.51 9.74 -7.80
N ASP A 112 11.01 10.84 -7.20
CA ASP A 112 9.85 11.62 -7.66
C ASP A 112 8.71 10.69 -8.16
N PRO A 113 8.02 10.00 -7.23
CA PRO A 113 7.03 8.99 -7.59
C PRO A 113 5.90 9.57 -8.45
N ALA A 114 5.49 10.82 -8.21
CA ALA A 114 4.46 11.47 -9.01
C ALA A 114 4.92 11.69 -10.46
N ALA A 115 6.15 12.14 -10.70
CA ALA A 115 6.66 12.30 -12.07
C ALA A 115 6.82 10.95 -12.78
N ARG A 116 7.31 9.91 -12.09
CA ARG A 116 7.39 8.56 -12.66
C ARG A 116 6.02 7.99 -13.01
N LEU A 117 5.04 8.18 -12.13
CA LEU A 117 3.67 7.75 -12.37
C LEU A 117 3.07 8.50 -13.57
N ALA A 118 3.30 9.81 -13.66
CA ALA A 118 2.85 10.63 -14.79
C ALA A 118 3.43 10.12 -16.12
N GLN A 119 4.74 9.90 -16.18
CA GLN A 119 5.42 9.38 -17.37
C GLN A 119 4.95 7.97 -17.74
N TRP A 120 4.76 7.12 -16.74
CA TRP A 120 4.25 5.77 -16.93
C TRP A 120 2.83 5.82 -17.53
N LEU A 121 1.92 6.58 -16.93
CA LEU A 121 0.52 6.72 -17.37
C LEU A 121 0.37 7.42 -18.74
N ALA A 122 1.24 8.39 -19.05
CA ALA A 122 1.25 9.09 -20.33
C ALA A 122 1.62 8.17 -21.51
N THR A 123 2.23 7.01 -21.24
CA THR A 123 2.54 6.02 -22.29
C THR A 123 1.28 5.22 -22.63
N PRO A 124 0.78 5.23 -23.89
CA PRO A 124 -0.48 4.58 -24.25
C PRO A 124 -0.55 3.08 -23.92
N ARG A 125 0.58 2.37 -24.07
CA ARG A 125 0.69 0.94 -23.72
C ARG A 125 0.43 0.69 -22.23
N ASN A 126 0.92 1.57 -21.35
CA ASN A 126 0.78 1.42 -19.91
C ASN A 126 -0.64 1.76 -19.45
N ALA A 127 -1.27 2.78 -20.04
CA ALA A 127 -2.69 3.06 -19.82
C ALA A 127 -3.59 1.87 -20.24
N HIS A 128 -3.21 1.14 -21.29
CA HIS A 128 -3.88 -0.12 -21.66
C HIS A 128 -3.65 -1.22 -20.62
N VAL A 129 -2.43 -1.35 -20.10
CA VAL A 129 -2.14 -2.29 -18.99
C VAL A 129 -2.96 -1.95 -17.74
N LEU A 130 -3.12 -0.67 -17.42
CA LEU A 130 -3.99 -0.20 -16.33
C LEU A 130 -5.45 -0.60 -16.54
N GLY A 131 -5.95 -0.50 -17.78
CA GLY A 131 -7.28 -0.99 -18.15
C GLY A 131 -7.45 -2.47 -17.87
N GLY A 132 -6.43 -3.29 -18.18
CA GLY A 132 -6.39 -4.71 -17.85
C GLY A 132 -6.39 -5.01 -16.34
N TYR A 133 -5.70 -4.21 -15.53
CA TYR A 133 -5.77 -4.34 -14.07
C TYR A 133 -7.12 -3.91 -13.51
N ALA A 134 -7.68 -2.80 -14.00
CA ALA A 134 -8.98 -2.30 -13.58
C ALA A 134 -10.08 -3.33 -13.86
N THR A 135 -10.09 -3.94 -15.05
CA THR A 135 -11.05 -5.00 -15.39
C THR A 135 -10.92 -6.22 -14.49
N ARG A 136 -9.70 -6.69 -14.18
CA ARG A 136 -9.48 -7.79 -13.23
C ARG A 136 -9.92 -7.44 -11.80
N LEU A 137 -9.68 -6.21 -11.34
CA LEU A 137 -10.11 -5.75 -10.03
C LEU A 137 -11.64 -5.67 -9.93
N VAL A 138 -12.30 -5.14 -10.97
CA VAL A 138 -13.77 -5.11 -11.02
C VAL A 138 -14.31 -6.54 -11.08
N ALA A 139 -13.74 -7.43 -11.91
CA ALA A 139 -14.13 -8.83 -11.98
C ALA A 139 -14.01 -9.52 -10.61
N PHE A 140 -12.87 -9.37 -9.94
CA PHE A 140 -12.65 -9.90 -8.60
C PHE A 140 -13.68 -9.35 -7.59
N GLY A 141 -13.96 -8.04 -7.63
CA GLY A 141 -14.99 -7.44 -6.78
C GLY A 141 -16.40 -7.98 -7.05
N LEU A 142 -16.74 -8.20 -8.32
CA LEU A 142 -18.02 -8.81 -8.69
C LEU A 142 -18.13 -10.25 -8.18
N ASP A 143 -17.09 -11.05 -8.32
CA ASP A 143 -17.05 -12.43 -7.82
C ASP A 143 -17.19 -12.48 -6.29
N MET A 144 -16.56 -11.55 -5.57
CA MET A 144 -16.74 -11.41 -4.12
C MET A 144 -18.20 -11.11 -3.76
N THR A 145 -18.89 -10.26 -4.53
CA THR A 145 -20.29 -9.92 -4.26
C THR A 145 -21.27 -11.04 -4.59
N ASP A 146 -20.85 -12.13 -5.25
CA ASP A 146 -21.67 -13.34 -5.44
C ASP A 146 -21.73 -14.17 -4.15
N ASP A 147 -20.77 -14.01 -3.23
CA ASP A 147 -20.77 -14.71 -1.94
C ASP A 147 -21.92 -14.19 -1.06
N ALA A 148 -22.80 -15.11 -0.65
CA ALA A 148 -23.94 -14.80 0.22
C ALA A 148 -23.52 -14.10 1.53
N ARG A 149 -22.31 -14.38 2.04
CA ARG A 149 -21.76 -13.75 3.25
C ARG A 149 -21.39 -12.29 3.02
N ILE A 150 -20.89 -11.97 1.83
CA ILE A 150 -20.55 -10.58 1.47
C ILE A 150 -21.83 -9.79 1.22
N GLN A 151 -22.84 -10.40 0.57
CA GLN A 151 -24.14 -9.77 0.39
C GLN A 151 -24.82 -9.44 1.73
N SER A 152 -24.79 -10.37 2.70
CA SER A 152 -25.32 -10.10 4.04
C SER A 152 -24.51 -9.01 4.74
N PHE A 153 -23.18 -9.05 4.67
CA PHE A 153 -22.33 -8.01 5.26
C PHE A 153 -22.62 -6.62 4.68
N VAL A 154 -22.74 -6.47 3.36
CA VAL A 154 -23.06 -5.19 2.71
C VAL A 154 -24.44 -4.69 3.13
N LYS A 155 -25.44 -5.59 3.20
CA LYS A 155 -26.78 -5.25 3.68
C LYS A 155 -26.76 -4.77 5.13
N ASP A 156 -26.04 -5.48 6.00
CA ASP A 156 -25.93 -5.13 7.42
C ASP A 156 -25.16 -3.82 7.62
N ALA A 157 -24.08 -3.60 6.85
CA ALA A 157 -23.35 -2.35 6.84
C ALA A 157 -24.21 -1.17 6.35
N PHE A 158 -25.04 -1.37 5.31
CA PHE A 158 -25.98 -0.37 4.83
C PHE A 158 -27.03 -0.02 5.89
N HIS A 159 -27.62 -1.03 6.53
CA HIS A 159 -28.56 -0.82 7.64
C HIS A 159 -27.90 -0.09 8.82
N ALA A 160 -26.68 -0.48 9.20
CA ALA A 160 -25.94 0.17 10.27
C ALA A 160 -25.58 1.63 9.93
N ALA A 161 -25.27 1.92 8.67
CA ALA A 161 -25.02 3.29 8.19
C ALA A 161 -26.31 4.13 8.22
N LEU A 162 -27.43 3.60 7.72
CA LEU A 162 -28.74 4.25 7.82
C LEU A 162 -29.13 4.54 9.26
N ASP A 163 -28.89 3.59 10.17
CA ASP A 163 -29.21 3.72 11.59
C ASP A 163 -28.50 4.91 12.24
N ARG A 164 -27.28 5.25 11.79
CA ARG A 164 -26.50 6.40 12.28
C ARG A 164 -26.94 7.74 11.69
N ILE A 165 -27.71 7.75 10.61
CA ILE A 165 -28.15 8.98 9.95
C ILE A 165 -29.48 9.44 10.58
N ASP A 166 -29.50 10.68 11.06
CA ASP A 166 -30.72 11.41 11.43
C ASP A 166 -31.10 12.29 10.24
N LEU A 167 -32.01 11.78 9.39
CA LEU A 167 -32.37 12.41 8.11
C LEU A 167 -32.84 13.85 8.30
N SER A 168 -33.63 14.12 9.35
CA SER A 168 -34.22 15.44 9.59
C SER A 168 -33.18 16.45 10.05
N ARG A 169 -32.27 16.05 10.96
CA ARG A 169 -31.16 16.93 11.37
C ARG A 169 -30.14 17.13 10.26
N SER A 170 -29.80 16.09 9.49
CA SER A 170 -28.89 16.18 8.35
C SER A 170 -29.45 17.08 7.25
N ALA A 171 -30.72 16.94 6.88
CA ALA A 171 -31.38 17.83 5.92
C ALA A 171 -31.40 19.28 6.41
N GLY A 172 -31.69 19.48 7.71
CA GLY A 172 -31.61 20.79 8.34
C GLY A 172 -30.20 21.39 8.31
N ALA A 173 -29.14 20.61 8.53
CA ALA A 173 -27.75 21.09 8.49
C ALA A 173 -27.26 21.43 7.07
N ILE A 174 -27.67 20.64 6.07
CA ILE A 174 -27.39 20.91 4.66
C ILE A 174 -28.08 22.21 4.25
N LEU A 175 -29.40 22.34 4.53
CA LEU A 175 -30.15 23.56 4.22
C LEU A 175 -29.57 24.77 4.94
N ASP A 176 -29.21 24.66 6.22
CA ASP A 176 -28.55 25.73 6.98
C ASP A 176 -27.27 26.22 6.30
N THR A 177 -26.44 25.29 5.80
CA THR A 177 -25.20 25.61 5.08
C THR A 177 -25.47 26.25 3.71
N LEU A 178 -26.51 25.78 3.01
CA LEU A 178 -26.94 26.33 1.72
C LEU A 178 -27.63 27.69 1.86
N THR A 179 -28.21 27.99 3.02
CA THR A 179 -28.85 29.29 3.30
C THR A 179 -27.90 30.30 3.95
N LYS A 180 -26.77 29.82 4.47
CA LYS A 180 -25.76 30.66 5.10
C LYS A 180 -25.23 31.69 4.09
N ASP A 181 -25.05 32.92 4.57
CA ASP A 181 -24.58 34.06 3.78
C ASP A 181 -25.45 34.36 2.54
N GLY A 182 -26.73 33.97 2.55
CA GLY A 182 -27.68 34.29 1.48
C GLY A 182 -27.52 33.46 0.20
N ARG A 183 -26.75 32.37 0.22
CA ARG A 183 -26.45 31.55 -0.98
C ARG A 183 -27.70 30.97 -1.67
N HIS A 184 -28.78 30.76 -0.95
CA HIS A 184 -30.08 30.32 -1.48
C HIS A 184 -30.77 31.37 -2.34
N GLN A 185 -30.38 32.65 -2.27
CA GLN A 185 -30.88 33.70 -3.16
C GLN A 185 -30.40 33.49 -4.60
N ALA A 186 -29.19 32.98 -4.82
CA ALA A 186 -28.71 32.65 -6.16
C ALA A 186 -29.53 31.52 -6.80
N LEU A 187 -29.95 30.53 -6.01
CA LEU A 187 -30.86 29.48 -6.47
C LEU A 187 -32.26 30.02 -6.77
N LEU A 188 -32.72 31.01 -6.00
CA LEU A 188 -33.98 31.70 -6.27
C LEU A 188 -33.90 32.49 -7.59
N ASP A 189 -32.77 33.16 -7.86
CA ASP A 189 -32.54 33.88 -9.11
C ASP A 189 -32.59 32.95 -10.32
N ASP A 190 -31.87 31.83 -10.25
CA ASP A 190 -31.88 30.81 -11.30
C ASP A 190 -33.28 30.20 -11.49
N GLY A 191 -34.00 29.95 -10.40
CA GLY A 191 -35.38 29.44 -10.44
C GLY A 191 -36.34 30.43 -11.10
N ILE A 192 -36.24 31.71 -10.73
CA ILE A 192 -37.02 32.78 -11.37
C ILE A 192 -36.69 32.86 -12.86
N ALA A 193 -35.41 32.79 -13.23
CA ALA A 193 -34.98 32.83 -14.63
C ALA A 193 -35.56 31.66 -15.43
N GLN A 194 -35.54 30.44 -14.88
CA GLN A 194 -36.14 29.27 -15.54
C GLN A 194 -37.65 29.40 -15.70
N ILE A 195 -38.37 29.86 -14.66
CA ILE A 195 -39.83 30.04 -14.75
C ILE A 195 -40.17 31.12 -15.77
N VAL A 196 -39.44 32.25 -15.78
CA VAL A 196 -39.63 33.31 -16.78
C VAL A 196 -39.33 32.79 -18.19
N GLY A 197 -38.26 32.01 -18.36
CA GLY A 197 -37.94 31.36 -19.65
C GLY A 197 -39.06 30.43 -20.11
N PHE A 198 -39.52 29.55 -19.22
CA PHE A 198 -40.64 28.63 -19.47
C PHE A 198 -41.92 29.37 -19.86
N LEU A 199 -42.25 30.48 -19.17
CA LEU A 199 -43.42 31.30 -19.46
C LEU A 199 -43.29 32.16 -20.72
N ARG A 200 -42.08 32.37 -21.26
CA ARG A 200 -41.84 33.09 -22.52
C ARG A 200 -41.84 32.17 -23.73
N ASP A 201 -41.62 30.88 -23.54
CA ASP A 201 -41.65 29.88 -24.60
C ASP A 201 -43.07 29.77 -25.22
N PRO A 202 -43.21 29.90 -26.57
CA PRO A 202 -44.50 29.85 -27.24
C PRO A 202 -45.29 28.54 -27.05
N ASP A 203 -44.60 27.40 -27.02
CA ASP A 203 -45.23 26.07 -26.92
C ASP A 203 -45.77 25.84 -25.50
N ASN A 204 -45.01 26.28 -24.50
CA ASN A 204 -45.44 26.24 -23.10
C ASN A 204 -46.62 27.19 -22.86
N ARG A 205 -46.61 28.39 -23.44
CA ARG A 205 -47.74 29.34 -23.38
C ARG A 205 -49.02 28.74 -23.94
N ALA A 206 -48.95 28.07 -25.09
CA ALA A 206 -50.11 27.41 -25.71
C ALA A 206 -50.66 26.28 -24.81
N SER A 207 -49.78 25.52 -24.17
CA SER A 207 -50.16 24.49 -23.21
C SER A 207 -50.85 25.09 -21.98
N ILE A 208 -50.29 26.15 -21.40
CA ILE A 208 -50.86 26.87 -20.26
C ILE A 208 -52.23 27.45 -20.59
N ALA A 209 -52.40 28.05 -21.77
CA ALA A 209 -53.69 28.54 -22.27
C ALA A 209 -54.77 27.46 -22.25
N THR A 210 -54.42 26.26 -22.71
CA THR A 210 -55.33 25.12 -22.73
C THR A 210 -55.73 24.72 -21.31
N TYR A 211 -54.77 24.61 -20.39
CA TYR A 211 -55.05 24.30 -18.98
C TYR A 211 -55.92 25.36 -18.29
N ILE A 212 -55.68 26.65 -18.57
CA ILE A 212 -56.49 27.74 -18.01
C ILE A 212 -57.92 27.64 -18.50
N VAL A 213 -58.13 27.39 -19.80
CA VAL A 213 -59.47 27.21 -20.38
C VAL A 213 -60.18 26.03 -19.74
N ASP A 214 -59.52 24.90 -19.58
CA ASP A 214 -60.11 23.69 -18.99
C ASP A 214 -60.43 23.88 -17.51
N TRP A 215 -59.53 24.50 -16.75
CA TRP A 215 -59.75 24.84 -15.35
C TRP A 215 -60.93 25.80 -15.18
N LEU A 216 -61.03 26.82 -16.04
CA LEU A 216 -62.12 27.80 -15.97
C LEU A 216 -63.47 27.16 -16.29
N LYS A 217 -63.53 26.27 -17.28
CA LYS A 217 -64.74 25.47 -17.59
C LYS A 217 -65.18 24.63 -16.40
N TYR A 218 -64.23 24.02 -15.69
CA TYR A 218 -64.52 23.20 -14.51
C TYR A 218 -65.00 24.05 -13.32
N GLN A 219 -64.31 25.15 -13.01
CA GLN A 219 -64.57 25.95 -11.81
C GLN A 219 -65.76 26.91 -11.97
N PHE A 220 -65.98 27.43 -13.18
CA PHE A 220 -67.03 28.41 -13.50
C PHE A 220 -67.85 28.03 -14.75
N PRO A 221 -68.63 26.93 -14.68
CA PRO A 221 -69.37 26.40 -15.83
C PRO A 221 -70.42 27.37 -16.42
N LYS A 222 -70.82 28.41 -15.67
CA LYS A 222 -71.75 29.46 -16.16
C LYS A 222 -71.04 30.59 -16.92
N MET A 223 -69.73 30.77 -16.74
CA MET A 223 -68.95 31.84 -17.39
C MET A 223 -68.63 31.52 -18.85
N GLU A 224 -68.66 30.24 -19.25
CA GLU A 224 -68.48 29.77 -20.64
C GLU A 224 -69.53 30.37 -21.60
N LYS A 225 -70.73 30.68 -21.11
CA LYS A 225 -71.80 31.28 -21.93
C LYS A 225 -71.64 32.79 -22.17
N LEU A 226 -70.77 33.45 -21.43
CA LEU A 226 -70.58 34.90 -21.47
C LEU A 226 -69.25 35.34 -22.11
N LEU A 227 -68.27 34.42 -22.23
CA LEU A 227 -66.93 34.71 -22.74
C LEU A 227 -66.51 33.70 -23.82
N PRO A 228 -66.06 34.13 -25.02
CA PRO A 228 -65.56 33.21 -26.05
C PRO A 228 -64.34 32.41 -25.58
N THR A 229 -64.35 31.09 -25.79
CA THR A 229 -63.28 30.18 -25.39
C THR A 229 -61.94 30.49 -26.06
N SER A 230 -61.96 31.01 -27.29
CA SER A 230 -60.76 31.48 -28.00
C SER A 230 -60.15 32.73 -27.38
N TRP A 231 -60.97 33.69 -26.95
CA TRP A 231 -60.51 34.89 -26.24
C TRP A 231 -59.86 34.53 -24.90
N LEU A 232 -60.45 33.58 -24.15
CA LEU A 232 -59.94 33.13 -22.86
C LEU A 232 -58.60 32.40 -22.92
N GLY A 233 -58.39 31.55 -23.93
CA GLY A 233 -57.12 30.84 -24.09
C GLY A 233 -55.98 31.79 -24.48
N GLU A 234 -56.18 32.53 -25.57
CA GLU A 234 -55.11 33.31 -26.19
C GLU A 234 -54.76 34.56 -25.36
N HIS A 235 -55.77 35.35 -24.95
CA HIS A 235 -55.52 36.55 -24.14
C HIS A 235 -55.34 36.23 -22.65
N GLY A 236 -55.97 35.19 -22.12
CA GLY A 236 -55.86 34.83 -20.69
C GLY A 236 -54.47 34.32 -20.32
N ALA A 237 -53.88 33.44 -21.14
CA ALA A 237 -52.51 32.97 -20.94
C ALA A 237 -51.50 34.09 -21.15
N GLU A 238 -51.69 34.96 -22.15
CA GLU A 238 -50.80 36.08 -22.40
C GLU A 238 -50.84 37.09 -21.25
N LEU A 239 -52.03 37.43 -20.74
CA LEU A 239 -52.18 38.29 -19.56
C LEU A 239 -51.50 37.70 -18.33
N ILE A 240 -51.74 36.41 -18.02
CA ILE A 240 -51.15 35.75 -16.85
C ILE A 240 -49.63 35.64 -17.01
N SER A 241 -49.13 35.18 -18.17
CA SER A 241 -47.70 35.09 -18.42
C SER A 241 -47.03 36.45 -18.31
N ASN A 242 -47.62 37.53 -18.85
CA ASN A 242 -47.04 38.86 -18.77
C ASN A 242 -47.06 39.42 -17.34
N VAL A 243 -48.14 39.24 -16.58
CA VAL A 243 -48.23 39.66 -15.18
C VAL A 243 -47.24 38.88 -14.32
N VAL A 244 -47.22 37.54 -14.43
CA VAL A 244 -46.32 36.68 -13.66
C VAL A 244 -44.87 36.95 -14.03
N THR A 245 -44.54 37.08 -15.32
CA THR A 245 -43.18 37.44 -15.77
C THR A 245 -42.76 38.78 -15.19
N ARG A 246 -43.62 39.80 -15.25
CA ARG A 246 -43.30 41.13 -14.71
C ARG A 246 -43.04 41.10 -13.21
N VAL A 247 -43.88 40.39 -12.45
CA VAL A 247 -43.70 40.25 -11.00
C VAL A 247 -42.42 39.48 -10.68
N LEU A 248 -42.15 38.37 -11.38
CA LEU A 248 -40.94 37.58 -11.19
C LEU A 248 -39.68 38.37 -11.55
N THR A 249 -39.68 39.15 -12.64
CA THR A 249 -38.56 40.03 -13.01
C THR A 249 -38.34 41.13 -11.98
N GLN A 250 -39.41 41.73 -11.44
CA GLN A 250 -39.29 42.72 -10.35
C GLN A 250 -38.69 42.13 -9.07
N ILE A 251 -39.06 40.89 -8.72
CA ILE A 251 -38.44 40.16 -7.61
C ILE A 251 -36.95 39.91 -7.91
N ALA A 252 -36.62 39.52 -9.15
CA ALA A 252 -35.23 39.25 -9.55
C ALA A 252 -34.34 40.51 -9.46
N GLU A 253 -34.84 41.67 -9.90
CA GLU A 253 -34.07 42.92 -9.99
C GLU A 253 -33.92 43.66 -8.65
N ASP A 254 -34.81 43.44 -7.68
CA ASP A 254 -34.79 44.10 -6.36
C ASP A 254 -34.36 43.12 -5.25
N PRO A 255 -33.11 43.21 -4.75
CA PRO A 255 -32.64 42.39 -3.63
C PRO A 255 -33.43 42.59 -2.33
N GLU A 256 -34.01 43.77 -2.10
CA GLU A 256 -34.76 44.12 -0.88
C GLU A 256 -36.27 43.82 -1.01
N HIS A 257 -36.67 43.17 -2.10
CA HIS A 257 -38.06 42.87 -2.40
C HIS A 257 -38.72 42.09 -1.26
N ARG A 258 -39.96 42.43 -0.91
CA ARG A 258 -40.69 41.82 0.22
C ARG A 258 -40.78 40.29 0.11
N LEU A 259 -40.95 39.77 -1.11
CA LEU A 259 -41.03 38.32 -1.35
C LEU A 259 -39.69 37.60 -1.17
N ARG A 260 -38.54 38.24 -1.46
CA ARG A 260 -37.23 37.67 -1.17
C ARG A 260 -37.00 37.52 0.33
N ARG A 261 -37.31 38.57 1.09
CA ARG A 261 -37.25 38.53 2.57
C ARG A 261 -38.19 37.48 3.16
N SER A 262 -39.40 37.37 2.62
CA SER A 262 -40.33 36.30 3.03
C SER A 262 -39.80 34.90 2.72
N PHE A 263 -39.05 34.75 1.62
CA PHE A 263 -38.39 33.49 1.26
C PHE A 263 -37.24 33.18 2.22
N ASP A 264 -36.41 34.17 2.58
CA ASP A 264 -35.36 34.03 3.61
C ASP A 264 -35.94 33.55 4.94
N ASP A 265 -36.98 34.23 5.40
CA ASP A 265 -37.66 33.89 6.64
C ASP A 265 -38.28 32.49 6.59
N ALA A 266 -38.85 32.10 5.46
CA ALA A 266 -39.41 30.77 5.26
C ALA A 266 -38.31 29.70 5.28
N ALA A 267 -37.18 29.93 4.62
CA ALA A 267 -36.04 29.03 4.60
C ALA A 267 -35.43 28.88 6.01
N ALA A 268 -35.21 29.98 6.73
CA ALA A 268 -34.71 29.96 8.10
C ALA A 268 -35.66 29.21 9.05
N ARG A 269 -36.97 29.46 8.96
CA ARG A 269 -37.97 28.71 9.73
C ARG A 269 -37.96 27.22 9.39
N LEU A 270 -37.85 26.87 8.10
CA LEU A 270 -37.80 25.48 7.67
C LEU A 270 -36.57 24.77 8.23
N VAL A 271 -35.39 25.40 8.21
CA VAL A 271 -34.16 24.88 8.82
C VAL A 271 -34.37 24.58 10.31
N VAL A 272 -34.95 25.51 11.07
CA VAL A 272 -35.21 25.32 12.50
C VAL A 272 -36.20 24.19 12.73
N ARG A 273 -37.28 24.14 11.94
CA ARG A 273 -38.31 23.10 12.04
C ARG A 273 -37.74 21.72 11.71
N LEU A 274 -36.98 21.56 10.64
CA LEU A 274 -36.33 20.29 10.30
C LEU A 274 -35.44 19.74 11.42
N LYS A 275 -34.76 20.63 12.16
CA LYS A 275 -33.86 20.23 13.25
C LYS A 275 -34.57 19.92 14.57
N ARG A 276 -35.75 20.49 14.83
CA ARG A 276 -36.37 20.52 16.18
C ARG A 276 -37.83 20.11 16.25
N ASP A 277 -38.58 20.22 15.16
CA ASP A 277 -40.01 19.93 15.12
C ASP A 277 -40.23 18.41 15.14
N PRO A 278 -40.94 17.87 16.15
CA PRO A 278 -41.19 16.43 16.27
C PRO A 278 -41.83 15.81 15.01
N ALA A 279 -42.70 16.55 14.31
CA ALA A 279 -43.37 16.05 13.11
C ALA A 279 -42.38 15.80 11.95
N PHE A 280 -41.38 16.68 11.78
CA PHE A 280 -40.35 16.49 10.75
C PHE A 280 -39.37 15.39 11.14
N ILE A 281 -39.04 15.25 12.42
CA ILE A 281 -38.21 14.15 12.91
C ILE A 281 -38.91 12.81 12.63
N GLU A 282 -40.19 12.70 12.98
CA GLU A 282 -40.99 11.50 12.71
C GLU A 282 -41.08 11.18 11.21
N LYS A 283 -41.27 12.19 10.35
CA LYS A 283 -41.28 11.99 8.90
C LYS A 283 -39.92 11.50 8.38
N GLY A 284 -38.82 12.02 8.91
CA GLY A 284 -37.48 11.51 8.62
C GLY A 284 -37.33 10.05 9.01
N GLU A 285 -37.77 9.67 10.21
CA GLU A 285 -37.77 8.28 10.68
C GLU A 285 -38.70 7.36 9.87
N GLU A 286 -39.81 7.88 9.35
CA GLU A 286 -40.69 7.15 8.42
C GLU A 286 -39.98 6.88 7.08
N ILE A 287 -39.32 7.87 6.50
CA ILE A 287 -38.52 7.71 5.27
C ILE A 287 -37.37 6.72 5.52
N LYS A 288 -36.69 6.82 6.66
CA LYS A 288 -35.62 5.89 7.05
C LYS A 288 -36.13 4.45 7.16
N ARG A 289 -37.27 4.22 7.83
CA ARG A 289 -37.92 2.90 7.90
C ARG A 289 -38.31 2.38 6.53
N TYR A 290 -38.85 3.24 5.66
CA TYR A 290 -39.18 2.85 4.29
C TYR A 290 -37.94 2.44 3.48
N LEU A 291 -36.81 3.15 3.62
CA LEU A 291 -35.56 2.81 2.95
C LEU A 291 -34.89 1.54 3.49
N ARG A 292 -35.09 1.24 4.78
CA ARG A 292 -34.53 0.06 5.44
C ARG A 292 -35.37 -1.19 5.20
N ASP A 293 -36.67 -1.10 5.51
CA ASP A 293 -37.57 -2.25 5.63
C ASP A 293 -38.59 -2.32 4.48
N GLY A 294 -38.63 -1.31 3.61
CA GLY A 294 -39.56 -1.28 2.49
C GLY A 294 -39.22 -2.34 1.44
N ASP A 295 -40.04 -3.40 1.38
CA ASP A 295 -39.88 -4.49 0.41
C ASP A 295 -39.84 -4.02 -1.05
N VAL A 296 -40.58 -2.95 -1.38
CA VAL A 296 -40.59 -2.37 -2.73
C VAL A 296 -39.25 -1.72 -3.05
N PHE A 297 -38.73 -0.89 -2.14
CA PHE A 297 -37.45 -0.21 -2.33
C PHE A 297 -36.29 -1.20 -2.36
N ASN A 298 -36.26 -2.15 -1.42
CA ASN A 298 -35.23 -3.17 -1.35
C ASN A 298 -35.19 -4.06 -2.61
N ARG A 299 -36.36 -4.46 -3.14
CA ARG A 299 -36.42 -5.18 -4.42
C ARG A 299 -35.91 -4.33 -5.57
N TYR A 300 -36.36 -3.07 -5.67
CA TYR A 300 -35.91 -2.17 -6.72
C TYR A 300 -34.38 -1.96 -6.72
N VAL A 301 -33.79 -1.72 -5.55
CA VAL A 301 -32.32 -1.57 -5.40
C VAL A 301 -31.60 -2.86 -5.77
N LYS A 302 -32.12 -4.01 -5.32
CA LYS A 302 -31.55 -5.32 -5.67
C LYS A 302 -31.60 -5.57 -7.17
N ASP A 303 -32.74 -5.31 -7.82
CA ASP A 303 -32.90 -5.52 -9.26
C ASP A 303 -31.97 -4.60 -10.06
N MET A 304 -31.83 -3.34 -9.65
CA MET A 304 -30.88 -2.40 -10.25
C MET A 304 -29.43 -2.86 -10.08
N TRP A 305 -29.09 -3.40 -8.90
CA TRP A 305 -27.76 -3.96 -8.62
C TRP A 305 -27.48 -5.21 -9.45
N ASP A 306 -28.45 -6.12 -9.55
CA ASP A 306 -28.32 -7.36 -10.33
C ASP A 306 -28.20 -7.06 -11.83
N GLN A 307 -28.91 -6.05 -12.34
CA GLN A 307 -28.76 -5.55 -13.71
C GLN A 307 -27.38 -4.94 -13.96
N LEU A 308 -26.90 -4.07 -13.07
CA LEU A 308 -25.57 -3.48 -13.17
C LEU A 308 -24.47 -4.55 -13.14
N ARG A 309 -24.60 -5.53 -12.24
CA ARG A 309 -23.69 -6.69 -12.14
C ARG A 309 -23.68 -7.50 -13.42
N ALA A 310 -24.85 -7.85 -13.95
CA ALA A 310 -24.96 -8.63 -15.18
C ALA A 310 -24.34 -7.90 -16.36
N TRP A 311 -24.60 -6.59 -16.48
CA TRP A 311 -23.99 -5.75 -17.50
C TRP A 311 -22.46 -5.69 -17.34
N LEU A 312 -21.93 -5.45 -16.14
CA LEU A 312 -20.49 -5.42 -15.89
C LEU A 312 -19.81 -6.75 -16.21
N LYS A 313 -20.41 -7.90 -15.81
CA LYS A 313 -19.87 -9.22 -16.13
C LYS A 313 -19.81 -9.45 -17.65
N ALA A 314 -20.87 -9.07 -18.36
CA ALA A 314 -20.92 -9.17 -19.81
C ALA A 314 -19.89 -8.25 -20.48
N ASP A 315 -19.72 -7.02 -19.99
CA ASP A 315 -18.74 -6.07 -20.51
C ASP A 315 -17.31 -6.57 -20.33
N LEU A 316 -16.97 -7.07 -19.14
CA LEU A 316 -15.62 -7.56 -18.80
C LEU A 316 -15.22 -8.82 -19.58
N ALA A 317 -16.18 -9.59 -20.07
CA ALA A 317 -15.93 -10.77 -20.89
C ALA A 317 -15.64 -10.43 -22.37
N ARG A 318 -15.86 -9.19 -22.79
CA ARG A 318 -15.65 -8.76 -24.18
C ARG A 318 -14.23 -8.22 -24.37
N ASP A 319 -13.67 -8.47 -25.55
CA ASP A 319 -12.38 -7.90 -25.96
C ASP A 319 -12.42 -6.36 -26.08
N ASP A 320 -13.61 -5.79 -26.33
CA ASP A 320 -13.86 -4.35 -26.46
C ASP A 320 -14.50 -3.72 -25.20
N SER A 321 -14.25 -4.27 -24.00
CA SER A 321 -14.83 -3.80 -22.72
C SER A 321 -14.82 -2.27 -22.55
N VAL A 322 -16.00 -1.71 -22.26
CA VAL A 322 -16.19 -0.29 -21.95
C VAL A 322 -15.44 0.07 -20.66
N VAL A 323 -15.46 -0.80 -19.65
CA VAL A 323 -14.70 -0.59 -18.41
C VAL A 323 -13.21 -0.48 -18.70
N HIS A 324 -12.67 -1.38 -19.55
CA HIS A 324 -11.28 -1.31 -19.99
C HIS A 324 -10.97 0.02 -20.68
N GLN A 325 -11.77 0.40 -21.70
CA GLN A 325 -11.57 1.63 -22.46
C GLN A 325 -11.63 2.87 -21.57
N ARG A 326 -12.62 2.93 -20.65
CA ARG A 326 -12.77 4.05 -19.71
C ARG A 326 -11.60 4.12 -18.74
N ALA A 327 -11.16 3.00 -18.19
CA ALA A 327 -9.99 2.95 -17.31
C ALA A 327 -8.70 3.39 -18.05
N THR A 328 -8.51 2.96 -19.30
CA THR A 328 -7.40 3.41 -20.14
C THR A 328 -7.46 4.90 -20.43
N ALA A 329 -8.62 5.43 -20.81
CA ALA A 329 -8.82 6.85 -21.08
C ALA A 329 -8.59 7.71 -19.82
N LEU A 330 -9.12 7.28 -18.67
CA LEU A 330 -8.91 7.94 -17.37
C LEU A 330 -7.44 7.91 -16.98
N GLY A 331 -6.76 6.78 -17.14
CA GLY A 331 -5.33 6.64 -16.87
C GLY A 331 -4.47 7.57 -17.72
N GLY A 332 -4.73 7.61 -19.03
CA GLY A 332 -4.05 8.53 -19.95
C GLY A 332 -4.29 10.00 -19.59
N TRP A 333 -5.55 10.38 -19.35
CA TRP A 333 -5.91 11.73 -18.92
C TRP A 333 -5.24 12.14 -17.60
N LEU A 334 -5.21 11.24 -16.61
CA LEU A 334 -4.49 11.46 -15.34
C LEU A 334 -2.99 11.64 -15.57
N GLY A 335 -2.39 10.81 -16.41
CA GLY A 335 -0.97 10.91 -16.78
C GLY A 335 -0.63 12.25 -17.43
N GLU A 336 -1.43 12.69 -18.40
CA GLU A 336 -1.27 14.00 -19.06
C GLU A 336 -1.44 15.16 -18.08
N ARG A 337 -2.48 15.12 -17.23
CA ARG A 337 -2.73 16.15 -16.21
C ARG A 337 -1.59 16.26 -15.20
N LEU A 338 -1.06 15.13 -14.73
CA LEU A 338 0.10 15.11 -13.83
C LEU A 338 1.36 15.61 -14.52
N ALA A 339 1.57 15.26 -15.78
CA ALA A 339 2.73 15.74 -16.55
C ALA A 339 2.70 17.27 -16.73
N GLN A 340 1.51 17.83 -16.98
CA GLN A 340 1.33 19.26 -17.25
C GLN A 340 1.31 20.14 -15.99
N SER A 341 1.04 19.59 -14.80
CA SER A 341 0.92 20.37 -13.56
C SER A 341 2.04 20.02 -12.56
N PRO A 342 3.11 20.83 -12.47
CA PRO A 342 4.15 20.66 -11.45
C PRO A 342 3.59 20.73 -10.02
N GLN A 343 2.68 21.67 -9.76
CA GLN A 343 2.06 21.88 -8.45
C GLN A 343 1.29 20.65 -7.96
N LEU A 344 0.59 19.95 -8.87
CA LEU A 344 -0.11 18.71 -8.55
C LEU A 344 0.87 17.58 -8.21
N ARG A 345 1.98 17.49 -8.93
CA ARG A 345 3.03 16.50 -8.64
C ARG A 345 3.70 16.76 -7.29
N ASP A 346 4.00 18.01 -6.99
CA ASP A 346 4.58 18.40 -5.70
C ASP A 346 3.63 18.05 -4.55
N SER A 347 2.34 18.38 -4.68
CA SER A 347 1.32 18.02 -3.69
C SER A 347 1.18 16.51 -3.53
N MET A 348 1.19 15.74 -4.62
CA MET A 348 1.13 14.28 -4.54
C MET A 348 2.39 13.69 -3.87
N ASN A 349 3.57 14.19 -4.22
CA ASN A 349 4.83 13.74 -3.61
C ASN A 349 4.85 14.02 -2.10
N GLU A 350 4.33 15.18 -1.66
CA GLU A 350 4.21 15.51 -0.24
C GLU A 350 3.25 14.54 0.49
N HIS A 351 2.11 14.19 -0.13
CA HIS A 351 1.19 13.21 0.45
C HIS A 351 1.79 11.80 0.50
N VAL A 352 2.51 11.38 -0.53
CA VAL A 352 3.22 10.09 -0.55
C VAL A 352 4.32 10.05 0.50
N GLU A 353 5.08 11.15 0.66
CA GLU A 353 6.07 11.29 1.72
C GLU A 353 5.45 11.17 3.11
N ARG A 354 4.34 11.88 3.36
CA ARG A 354 3.64 11.84 4.66
C ARG A 354 3.11 10.45 4.96
N ALA A 355 2.45 9.81 3.99
CA ALA A 355 1.98 8.43 4.15
C ALA A 355 3.16 7.47 4.41
N ALA A 356 4.27 7.63 3.70
CA ALA A 356 5.45 6.80 3.91
C ALA A 356 6.10 7.02 5.28
N SER A 357 6.18 8.26 5.78
CA SER A 357 6.75 8.53 7.11
C SER A 357 5.89 7.96 8.24
N GLU A 358 4.57 8.00 8.07
CA GLU A 358 3.61 7.41 9.03
C GLU A 358 3.64 5.88 9.01
N MET A 359 3.75 5.26 7.83
CA MET A 359 3.72 3.79 7.68
C MET A 359 5.09 3.12 7.84
N ALA A 360 6.19 3.83 7.62
CA ALA A 360 7.55 3.26 7.64
C ALA A 360 7.90 2.53 8.95
N PRO A 361 7.58 3.03 10.16
CA PRO A 361 7.90 2.34 11.41
C PRO A 361 7.23 0.96 11.52
N GLU A 362 5.93 0.88 11.24
CA GLU A 362 5.17 -0.38 11.30
C GLU A 362 5.65 -1.37 10.23
N PHE A 363 5.93 -0.87 9.03
CA PHE A 363 6.45 -1.69 7.94
C PHE A 363 7.85 -2.24 8.24
N ALA A 364 8.73 -1.42 8.83
CA ALA A 364 10.06 -1.83 9.23
C ALA A 364 9.99 -2.94 10.29
N GLU A 365 9.13 -2.78 11.30
CA GLU A 365 8.93 -3.80 12.34
C GLU A 365 8.35 -5.11 11.77
N PHE A 366 7.38 -5.01 10.86
CA PHE A 366 6.82 -6.17 10.16
C PHE A 366 7.89 -6.93 9.38
N LEU A 367 8.73 -6.23 8.61
CA LEU A 367 9.82 -6.85 7.85
C LEU A 367 10.91 -7.44 8.75
N THR A 368 11.30 -6.77 9.83
CA THR A 368 12.25 -7.30 10.81
C THR A 368 11.77 -8.64 11.36
N ARG A 369 10.52 -8.71 11.81
CA ARG A 369 9.91 -9.96 12.30
C ARG A 369 9.90 -11.03 11.22
N HIS A 370 9.45 -10.69 10.02
CA HIS A 370 9.39 -11.64 8.91
C HIS A 370 10.77 -12.21 8.54
N ILE A 371 11.82 -11.39 8.49
CA ILE A 371 13.19 -11.83 8.20
C ILE A 371 13.70 -12.75 9.31
N SER A 372 13.55 -12.35 10.58
CA SER A 372 13.98 -13.17 11.71
C SER A 372 13.29 -14.54 11.71
N ASP A 373 11.96 -14.56 11.57
CA ASP A 373 11.17 -15.79 11.57
C ASP A 373 11.53 -16.69 10.38
N THR A 374 11.78 -16.10 9.21
CA THR A 374 12.19 -16.86 8.02
C THR A 374 13.52 -17.59 8.25
N VAL A 375 14.54 -16.90 8.78
CA VAL A 375 15.86 -17.51 9.06
C VAL A 375 15.77 -18.51 10.22
N LYS A 376 14.97 -18.23 11.24
CA LYS A 376 14.71 -19.16 12.35
C LYS A 376 14.06 -20.46 11.88
N ASN A 377 13.22 -20.40 10.84
CA ASN A 377 12.57 -21.58 10.27
C ASN A 377 13.48 -22.42 9.36
N TRP A 378 14.68 -21.95 9.00
CA TRP A 378 15.62 -22.75 8.20
C TRP A 378 16.27 -23.89 9.01
N ASP A 379 16.59 -24.99 8.32
CA ASP A 379 17.40 -26.05 8.91
C ASP A 379 18.81 -25.52 9.23
N ALA A 380 19.24 -25.70 10.49
CA ALA A 380 20.49 -25.13 10.97
C ALA A 380 21.73 -25.74 10.28
N ARG A 381 21.65 -26.99 9.82
CA ARG A 381 22.75 -27.66 9.11
C ARG A 381 22.84 -27.17 7.67
N GLU A 382 21.69 -26.98 7.02
CA GLU A 382 21.66 -26.45 5.66
C GLU A 382 22.18 -25.00 5.61
N MET A 383 21.74 -24.15 6.54
CA MET A 383 22.29 -22.79 6.68
C MET A 383 23.80 -22.81 6.90
N SER A 384 24.27 -23.67 7.81
CA SER A 384 25.70 -23.82 8.09
C SER A 384 26.49 -24.28 6.87
N ARG A 385 25.95 -25.23 6.08
CA ARG A 385 26.55 -25.68 4.82
C ARG A 385 26.65 -24.54 3.80
N GLN A 386 25.59 -23.76 3.64
CA GLN A 386 25.59 -22.62 2.72
C GLN A 386 26.64 -21.58 3.12
N ILE A 387 26.78 -21.30 4.42
CA ILE A 387 27.85 -20.42 4.92
C ILE A 387 29.22 -21.06 4.65
N GLU A 388 29.43 -22.34 4.97
CA GLU A 388 30.68 -23.08 4.73
C GLU A 388 31.10 -23.04 3.25
N LEU A 389 30.15 -23.14 2.31
CA LEU A 389 30.44 -23.06 0.88
C LEU A 389 30.91 -21.67 0.43
N ASN A 390 30.45 -20.62 1.09
CA ASN A 390 30.78 -19.24 0.73
C ASN A 390 32.10 -18.75 1.36
N ILE A 391 32.37 -19.09 2.63
CA ILE A 391 33.56 -18.61 3.36
C ILE A 391 34.60 -19.70 3.63
N GLY A 392 34.29 -20.97 3.38
CA GLY A 392 35.13 -22.09 3.80
C GLY A 392 36.49 -22.13 3.11
N LYS A 393 36.60 -21.65 1.87
CA LYS A 393 37.88 -21.53 1.14
C LYS A 393 38.84 -20.61 1.90
N ASP A 394 38.36 -19.44 2.32
CA ASP A 394 39.15 -18.44 3.04
C ASP A 394 39.51 -18.93 4.44
N LEU A 395 38.60 -19.66 5.10
CA LEU A 395 38.91 -20.30 6.37
C LEU A 395 40.00 -21.38 6.26
N GLN A 396 40.12 -22.08 5.13
CA GLN A 396 41.24 -23.01 4.94
C GLN A 396 42.59 -22.30 4.77
N TYR A 397 42.63 -21.04 4.29
CA TYR A 397 43.87 -20.27 4.27
C TYR A 397 44.40 -19.97 5.67
N ILE A 398 43.52 -19.78 6.66
CA ILE A 398 43.93 -19.65 8.07
C ILE A 398 44.73 -20.89 8.50
N ARG A 399 44.26 -22.10 8.16
CA ARG A 399 44.96 -23.35 8.48
C ARG A 399 46.32 -23.49 7.78
N ILE A 400 46.43 -23.06 6.53
CA ILE A 400 47.71 -23.01 5.80
C ILE A 400 48.67 -22.05 6.52
N ASN A 401 48.18 -20.86 6.86
CA ASN A 401 48.97 -19.86 7.58
C ASN A 401 49.36 -20.34 8.97
N GLY A 402 48.49 -21.03 9.71
CA GLY A 402 48.81 -21.62 11.01
C GLY A 402 49.90 -22.68 10.94
N THR A 403 49.98 -23.42 9.84
CA THR A 403 51.10 -24.36 9.60
C THR A 403 52.41 -23.59 9.44
N LEU A 404 52.42 -22.53 8.63
CA LEU A 404 53.61 -21.72 8.34
C LEU A 404 54.08 -20.92 9.56
N VAL A 405 53.16 -20.22 10.22
CA VAL A 405 53.42 -19.42 11.43
C VAL A 405 53.84 -20.33 12.57
N GLY A 406 53.18 -21.48 12.74
CA GLY A 406 53.58 -22.50 13.71
C GLY A 406 55.03 -22.92 13.51
N GLY A 407 55.43 -23.22 12.28
CA GLY A 407 56.82 -23.55 11.96
C GLY A 407 57.83 -22.44 12.26
N LEU A 408 57.50 -21.18 11.94
CA LEU A 408 58.34 -20.03 12.26
C LEU A 408 58.50 -19.83 13.77
N ILE A 409 57.41 -19.97 14.54
CA ILE A 409 57.45 -19.91 16.01
C ILE A 409 58.29 -21.06 16.56
N GLY A 410 58.13 -22.28 16.03
CA GLY A 410 58.94 -23.45 16.39
C GLY A 410 60.43 -23.22 16.17
N LEU A 411 60.81 -22.65 15.02
CA LEU A 411 62.19 -22.26 14.74
C LEU A 411 62.70 -21.20 15.73
N GLY A 412 61.91 -20.17 16.00
CA GLY A 412 62.27 -19.11 16.94
C GLY A 412 62.49 -19.63 18.36
N LEU A 413 61.56 -20.46 18.86
CA LEU A 413 61.68 -21.11 20.17
C LEU A 413 62.90 -22.04 20.21
N TYR A 414 63.16 -22.78 19.13
CA TYR A 414 64.35 -23.61 19.03
C TYR A 414 65.63 -22.78 19.08
N ALA A 415 65.70 -21.68 18.34
CA ALA A 415 66.86 -20.78 18.33
C ALA A 415 67.14 -20.20 19.72
N VAL A 416 66.10 -19.71 20.42
CA VAL A 416 66.21 -19.21 21.80
C VAL A 416 66.66 -20.32 22.76
N SER A 417 66.04 -21.50 22.68
CA SER A 417 66.40 -22.64 23.55
C SER A 417 67.84 -23.13 23.31
N SER A 418 68.34 -22.98 22.08
CA SER A 418 69.69 -23.40 21.70
C SER A 418 70.72 -22.37 22.14
N LEU A 419 70.43 -21.07 21.98
CA LEU A 419 71.23 -19.98 22.53
C LEU A 419 71.35 -20.05 24.05
N ALA A 420 70.25 -20.34 24.75
CA ALA A 420 70.26 -20.51 26.21
C ALA A 420 71.12 -21.71 26.65
N ARG A 421 71.04 -22.84 25.94
CA ARG A 421 71.89 -24.02 26.19
C ARG A 421 73.37 -23.73 25.92
N TRP A 422 73.66 -22.93 24.90
CA TRP A 422 75.03 -22.53 24.57
C TRP A 422 75.60 -21.55 25.61
N ALA A 423 74.81 -20.58 26.05
CA ALA A 423 75.19 -19.64 27.12
C ALA A 423 75.41 -20.32 28.47
N GLY A 424 74.62 -21.35 28.80
CA GLY A 424 74.82 -22.16 30.01
C GLY A 424 76.00 -23.15 29.96
N ALA A 425 76.60 -23.34 28.78
CA ALA A 425 77.78 -24.20 28.57
C ALA A 425 79.11 -23.42 28.57
N LEU A 426 79.07 -22.10 28.73
CA LEU A 426 80.27 -21.28 28.92
C LEU A 426 80.81 -21.49 30.35
N PRO A 427 82.06 -21.92 30.53
CA PRO A 427 82.66 -21.93 31.86
C PRO A 427 82.83 -20.48 32.33
N PHE A 428 82.31 -20.16 33.52
CA PHE A 428 82.62 -18.92 34.22
C PHE A 428 84.10 -18.89 34.64
#